data_AF-A0A8B7YEF9-F1
#
_entry.id   AF-A0A8B7YEF9-F1
#
_cell.length_a   1.000
_cell.length_b   1.000
_cell.length_c   1.000
_cell.angle_alpha   90.00
_cell.angle_beta   90.00
_cell.angle_gamma   90.00
#
_symmetry.space_group_name_H-M   'P 1'
#
loop_
_entity.id
_entity.type
_entity.pdbx_description
1 polymer ?
#
loop_
_entity_poly.entity_id
_entity_poly.type
_entity_poly.pdbx_seq_one_letter_code
_entity_poly.pdbx_strand_id
1 'polypeptide(L)'
;MAAYTRNYKQDDNVESESSMSQNDGMQTSTNHRDSEAARHSMFAHIAASKAMIKSQQRGEEDLSPKEKISILTELLDHKPAIFLERFHGFLREEDLDIFQDLVGDYEIDFYLNEVSKRLNARKLLTGVRNRRYEALKQLEREGTYFEDKAMKDRDPLMFEEYVGQYMTDEERKGLLKPIDQSDLRFSNILMTFMDEQETKELHQRQKEEEDDMMEEEEEEDEEEDESEDDDGGGTSSSDRRQTSELTKEREPTPATEEEKAMMRQEFLRHMHLRFLSGQEQDFDYSTVDGNAEYDSLTLRTQDEEEHYFDEEEAEMWSEEERTDTEQRGASHDFEECPTNAEHRPHDAPGTSCEKKSSAQPKETSDINTSIEQTHGMPS
;
A
#
# COMPACT_ATOMS: atom_id res chain seq x y z
N MET A 1 43.64 36.90 -45.34
CA MET A 1 44.46 36.88 -46.58
C MET A 1 45.70 36.03 -46.31
N ALA A 2 46.19 35.34 -47.33
CA ALA A 2 47.24 34.30 -47.33
C ALA A 2 46.76 32.92 -46.87
N ALA A 3 47.03 31.82 -47.56
CA ALA A 3 47.50 31.63 -48.93
C ALA A 3 47.09 30.21 -49.36
N TYR A 4 46.70 30.10 -50.61
CA TYR A 4 46.47 28.88 -51.37
C TYR A 4 47.80 28.11 -51.54
N THR A 5 47.82 26.80 -51.26
CA THR A 5 48.71 25.88 -51.98
C THR A 5 48.03 24.54 -52.17
N ARG A 6 47.68 24.31 -53.43
CA ARG A 6 47.09 23.14 -54.06
C ARG A 6 48.25 22.23 -54.49
N ASN A 7 48.23 20.95 -54.13
CA ASN A 7 49.05 19.94 -54.82
C ASN A 7 48.15 18.79 -55.26
N TYR A 8 47.92 18.74 -56.57
CA TYR A 8 47.41 17.59 -57.30
C TYR A 8 48.54 16.57 -57.46
N LYS A 9 48.26 15.30 -57.16
CA LYS A 9 48.86 14.18 -57.88
C LYS A 9 47.79 13.09 -58.01
N GLN A 10 47.28 12.97 -59.24
CA GLN A 10 46.63 11.78 -59.75
C GLN A 10 47.73 10.76 -60.03
N ASP A 11 47.55 9.54 -59.56
CA ASP A 11 48.04 8.34 -60.23
C ASP A 11 46.94 7.29 -60.06
N ASP A 12 46.39 6.87 -61.20
CA ASP A 12 45.45 5.79 -61.35
C ASP A 12 46.10 4.46 -60.96
N ASN A 13 45.45 3.66 -60.12
CA ASN A 13 45.50 2.21 -60.31
C ASN A 13 44.21 1.54 -59.84
N VAL A 14 43.60 0.85 -60.79
CA VAL A 14 42.44 -0.01 -60.66
C VAL A 14 42.93 -1.33 -60.10
N GLU A 15 42.45 -1.74 -58.93
CA GLU A 15 42.29 -3.17 -58.63
C GLU A 15 41.20 -3.38 -57.59
N SER A 16 40.24 -4.16 -58.04
CA SER A 16 39.05 -4.65 -57.37
C SER A 16 39.41 -5.67 -56.30
N GLU A 17 39.02 -5.45 -55.04
CA GLU A 17 38.71 -6.57 -54.14
C GLU A 17 37.46 -6.23 -53.30
N SER A 18 36.47 -7.07 -53.48
CA SER A 18 35.21 -7.16 -52.74
C SER A 18 35.49 -7.72 -51.35
N SER A 19 35.39 -6.90 -50.30
CA SER A 19 35.32 -7.38 -48.92
C SER A 19 33.91 -7.20 -48.37
N MET A 20 33.23 -8.34 -48.23
CA MET A 20 31.91 -8.51 -47.64
C MET A 20 31.82 -7.89 -46.23
N SER A 21 30.94 -6.90 -46.07
CA SER A 21 30.45 -6.42 -44.77
C SER A 21 29.34 -7.35 -44.28
N GLN A 22 29.69 -8.36 -43.49
CA GLN A 22 28.76 -9.35 -42.92
C GLN A 22 28.61 -9.24 -41.39
N ASN A 23 28.72 -8.04 -40.80
CA ASN A 23 28.56 -7.85 -39.35
C ASN A 23 27.41 -6.91 -38.92
N ASP A 24 26.62 -6.33 -39.84
CA ASP A 24 25.49 -5.44 -39.49
C ASP A 24 24.15 -6.17 -39.25
N GLY A 25 24.02 -7.42 -39.69
CA GLY A 25 22.75 -8.17 -39.62
C GLY A 25 22.43 -8.78 -38.26
N MET A 26 23.43 -8.92 -37.37
CA MET A 26 23.24 -9.60 -36.08
C MET A 26 22.78 -8.64 -34.97
N GLN A 27 23.16 -7.36 -35.02
CA GLN A 27 22.77 -6.36 -34.00
C GLN A 27 21.37 -5.77 -34.24
N THR A 28 20.93 -5.70 -35.50
CA THR A 28 19.60 -5.20 -35.86
C THR A 28 18.47 -6.19 -35.52
N SER A 29 18.77 -7.49 -35.58
CA SER A 29 17.80 -8.55 -35.31
C SER A 29 17.54 -8.78 -33.81
N THR A 30 18.51 -8.46 -32.94
CA THR A 30 18.37 -8.57 -31.48
C THR A 30 17.57 -7.38 -30.94
N ASN A 31 17.94 -6.15 -31.32
CA ASN A 31 17.26 -4.94 -30.85
C ASN A 31 15.76 -4.89 -31.21
N HIS A 32 15.38 -5.42 -32.39
CA HIS A 32 13.98 -5.46 -32.80
C HIS A 32 13.16 -6.47 -31.98
N ARG A 33 13.75 -7.61 -31.60
CA ARG A 33 13.08 -8.63 -30.79
C ARG A 33 12.90 -8.17 -29.35
N ASP A 34 13.89 -7.47 -28.81
CA ASP A 34 13.85 -6.92 -27.46
C ASP A 34 12.78 -5.79 -27.38
N SER A 35 12.67 -4.97 -28.44
CA SER A 35 11.62 -3.95 -28.57
C SER A 35 10.21 -4.56 -28.69
N GLU A 36 10.04 -5.64 -29.46
CA GLU A 36 8.75 -6.34 -29.57
C GLU A 36 8.34 -7.03 -28.27
N ALA A 37 9.29 -7.61 -27.54
CA ALA A 37 9.04 -8.22 -26.23
C ALA A 37 8.62 -7.17 -25.19
N ALA A 38 9.32 -6.02 -25.15
CA ALA A 38 8.96 -4.90 -24.28
C ALA A 38 7.55 -4.36 -24.60
N ARG A 39 7.20 -4.22 -25.88
CA ARG A 39 5.85 -3.84 -26.32
C ARG A 39 4.79 -4.84 -25.86
N HIS A 40 5.04 -6.13 -25.99
CA HIS A 40 4.11 -7.16 -25.51
C HIS A 40 3.95 -7.15 -23.99
N SER A 41 5.03 -6.92 -23.23
CA SER A 41 4.99 -6.79 -21.77
C SER A 41 4.14 -5.58 -21.34
N MET A 42 4.34 -4.42 -21.97
CA MET A 42 3.52 -3.22 -21.75
C MET A 42 2.03 -3.52 -22.00
N PHE A 43 1.69 -4.15 -23.12
CA PHE A 43 0.30 -4.46 -23.44
C PHE A 43 -0.31 -5.51 -22.51
N ALA A 44 0.47 -6.51 -22.09
CA ALA A 44 0.01 -7.51 -21.13
C ALA A 44 -0.33 -6.86 -19.78
N HIS A 45 0.49 -5.92 -19.30
CA HIS A 45 0.22 -5.17 -18.07
C HIS A 45 -1.05 -4.31 -18.22
N ILE A 46 -1.18 -3.55 -19.31
CA ILE A 46 -2.39 -2.74 -19.55
C ILE A 46 -3.65 -3.64 -19.64
N ALA A 47 -3.54 -4.82 -20.27
CA ALA A 47 -4.65 -5.76 -20.41
C ALA A 47 -5.08 -6.42 -19.10
N ALA A 48 -4.15 -6.62 -18.17
CA ALA A 48 -4.39 -7.11 -16.81
C ALA A 48 -4.97 -6.01 -15.89
N SER A 49 -4.68 -4.74 -16.18
CA SER A 49 -5.23 -3.61 -15.44
C SER A 49 -6.75 -3.42 -15.69
N LYS A 50 -7.38 -2.60 -14.85
CA LYS A 50 -8.80 -2.18 -14.99
C LYS A 50 -9.04 -1.20 -16.16
N ALA A 51 -8.08 -1.03 -17.07
CA ALA A 51 -8.21 -0.10 -18.18
C ALA A 51 -9.34 -0.51 -19.15
N MET A 52 -10.23 0.44 -19.45
CA MET A 52 -11.27 0.25 -20.45
C MET A 52 -10.67 0.33 -21.86
N ILE A 53 -10.35 -0.82 -22.45
CA ILE A 53 -9.74 -0.91 -23.79
C ILE A 53 -10.76 -0.61 -24.88
N LYS A 54 -11.98 -1.19 -24.76
CA LYS A 54 -13.11 -0.99 -25.67
C LYS A 54 -14.40 -0.90 -24.88
N SER A 55 -15.33 -0.04 -25.31
CA SER A 55 -16.69 0.01 -24.77
C SER A 55 -17.42 -1.27 -25.17
N GLN A 56 -17.66 -2.18 -24.22
CA GLN A 56 -18.44 -3.40 -24.42
C GLN A 56 -19.90 -3.14 -24.04
N GLN A 57 -20.84 -3.71 -24.81
CA GLN A 57 -22.26 -3.61 -24.51
C GLN A 57 -22.68 -4.63 -23.45
N ARG A 58 -23.75 -4.32 -22.70
CA ARG A 58 -24.28 -5.19 -21.65
C ARG A 58 -24.73 -6.54 -22.25
N GLY A 59 -23.97 -7.60 -21.99
CA GLY A 59 -24.22 -8.96 -22.49
C GLY A 59 -23.21 -9.47 -23.53
N GLU A 60 -22.18 -8.68 -23.88
CA GLU A 60 -21.03 -9.17 -24.64
C GLU A 60 -20.08 -9.98 -23.75
N GLU A 61 -19.39 -10.98 -24.32
CA GLU A 61 -18.36 -11.74 -23.62
C GLU A 61 -17.15 -10.86 -23.34
N ASP A 62 -16.56 -11.01 -22.15
CA ASP A 62 -15.37 -10.26 -21.76
C ASP A 62 -14.22 -10.51 -22.75
N LEU A 63 -13.64 -9.43 -23.26
CA LEU A 63 -12.49 -9.50 -24.19
C LEU A 63 -11.37 -10.37 -23.61
N SER A 64 -10.93 -11.36 -24.38
CA SER A 64 -9.78 -12.19 -24.04
C SER A 64 -8.53 -11.33 -23.88
N PRO A 65 -7.58 -11.66 -22.98
CA PRO A 65 -6.30 -10.96 -22.87
C PRO A 65 -5.55 -10.88 -24.22
N LYS A 66 -5.68 -11.90 -25.08
CA LYS A 66 -5.07 -11.90 -26.43
C LYS A 66 -5.71 -10.86 -27.36
N GLU A 67 -7.04 -10.72 -27.31
CA GLU A 67 -7.78 -9.75 -28.13
C GLU A 67 -7.52 -8.31 -27.65
N LYS A 68 -7.43 -8.11 -26.33
CA LYS A 68 -7.02 -6.85 -25.71
C LYS A 68 -5.66 -6.40 -26.24
N ILE A 69 -4.65 -7.28 -26.22
CA ILE A 69 -3.31 -6.99 -26.73
C ILE A 69 -3.36 -6.65 -28.23
N SER A 70 -4.13 -7.39 -29.05
CA SER A 70 -4.27 -7.09 -30.48
C SER A 70 -4.81 -5.69 -30.73
N ILE A 71 -5.85 -5.27 -30.00
CA ILE A 71 -6.45 -3.94 -30.12
C ILE A 71 -5.46 -2.85 -29.70
N LEU A 72 -4.68 -3.09 -28.64
CA LEU A 72 -3.67 -2.14 -28.16
C LEU A 72 -2.52 -1.98 -29.17
N THR A 73 -2.06 -3.08 -29.79
CA THR A 73 -1.05 -3.05 -30.85
C THR A 73 -1.51 -2.23 -32.04
N GLU A 74 -2.72 -2.50 -32.56
CA GLU A 74 -3.28 -1.73 -33.67
C GLU A 74 -3.42 -0.24 -33.34
N LEU A 75 -3.80 0.09 -32.11
CA LEU A 75 -3.95 1.47 -31.68
C LEU A 75 -2.61 2.20 -31.59
N LEU A 76 -1.58 1.55 -31.06
CA LEU A 76 -0.24 2.12 -30.96
C LEU A 76 0.38 2.35 -32.35
N ASP A 77 0.23 1.40 -33.27
CA ASP A 77 0.79 1.49 -34.63
C ASP A 77 0.10 2.56 -35.48
N HIS A 78 -1.21 2.76 -35.31
CA HIS A 78 -1.97 3.71 -36.11
C HIS A 78 -2.08 5.10 -35.47
N LYS A 79 -2.24 5.19 -34.14
CA LYS A 79 -2.55 6.43 -33.41
C LYS A 79 -1.92 6.45 -32.01
N PRO A 80 -0.60 6.65 -31.91
CA PRO A 80 0.13 6.63 -30.64
C PRO A 80 -0.33 7.72 -29.65
N ALA A 81 -0.75 8.90 -30.12
CA ALA A 81 -1.26 9.96 -29.25
C ALA A 81 -2.56 9.57 -28.51
N ILE A 82 -3.51 8.91 -29.21
CA ILE A 82 -4.77 8.44 -28.61
C ILE A 82 -4.52 7.27 -27.66
N PHE A 83 -3.53 6.43 -27.98
CA PHE A 83 -3.08 5.40 -27.06
C PHE A 83 -2.59 6.03 -25.74
N LEU A 84 -1.71 7.02 -25.82
CA LEU A 84 -1.18 7.69 -24.64
C LEU A 84 -2.28 8.43 -23.86
N GLU A 85 -3.18 9.15 -24.51
CA GLU A 85 -4.31 9.82 -23.86
C GLU A 85 -5.15 8.86 -23.00
N ARG A 86 -5.35 7.63 -23.45
CA ARG A 86 -6.19 6.65 -22.73
C ARG A 86 -5.41 5.83 -21.70
N PHE A 87 -4.13 5.57 -21.94
CA PHE A 87 -3.38 4.57 -21.17
C PHE A 87 -2.17 5.12 -20.41
N HIS A 88 -1.85 6.42 -20.48
CA HIS A 88 -0.71 7.02 -19.75
C HIS A 88 -0.72 6.74 -18.23
N GLY A 89 -1.91 6.59 -17.62
CA GLY A 89 -2.05 6.26 -16.20
C GLY A 89 -1.49 4.89 -15.80
N PHE A 90 -1.38 3.96 -16.76
CA PHE A 90 -1.01 2.56 -16.53
C PHE A 90 0.43 2.24 -16.97
N LEU A 91 1.15 3.21 -17.56
CA LEU A 91 2.53 3.01 -18.01
C LEU A 91 3.53 3.01 -16.84
N ARG A 92 4.54 2.13 -16.95
CA ARG A 92 5.72 2.03 -16.09
C ARG A 92 6.89 2.84 -16.65
N GLU A 93 7.97 2.93 -15.88
CA GLU A 93 9.20 3.62 -16.29
C GLU A 93 9.85 2.95 -17.50
N GLU A 94 9.86 1.62 -17.53
CA GLU A 94 10.41 0.80 -18.61
C GLU A 94 9.67 1.01 -19.94
N ASP A 95 8.37 1.29 -19.87
CA ASP A 95 7.52 1.44 -21.05
C ASP A 95 7.80 2.75 -21.81
N LEU A 96 8.43 3.74 -21.17
CA LEU A 96 8.76 5.03 -21.78
C LEU A 96 9.78 4.88 -22.92
N ASP A 97 10.65 3.88 -22.85
CA ASP A 97 11.68 3.64 -23.84
C ASP A 97 11.11 3.23 -25.21
N ILE A 98 9.91 2.64 -25.20
CA ILE A 98 9.17 2.22 -26.42
C ILE A 98 8.79 3.44 -27.27
N PHE A 99 8.62 4.62 -26.65
CA PHE A 99 8.15 5.83 -27.33
C PHE A 99 9.28 6.77 -27.75
N GLN A 100 10.56 6.42 -27.51
CA GLN A 100 11.71 7.25 -27.87
C GLN A 100 11.75 7.59 -29.37
N ASP A 101 11.31 6.66 -30.23
CA ASP A 101 11.27 6.84 -31.68
C ASP A 101 10.11 7.74 -32.16
N LEU A 102 9.14 8.00 -31.28
CA LEU A 102 7.93 8.79 -31.55
C LEU A 102 8.01 10.22 -30.97
N VAL A 103 9.17 10.60 -30.42
CA VAL A 103 9.43 11.92 -29.85
C VAL A 103 9.41 12.99 -30.94
N GLY A 104 8.65 14.06 -30.73
CA GLY A 104 8.52 15.19 -31.66
C GLY A 104 7.09 15.64 -31.93
N ASP A 105 6.09 14.80 -31.62
CA ASP A 105 4.69 15.22 -31.56
C ASP A 105 4.38 15.80 -30.17
N TYR A 106 3.85 17.02 -30.14
CA TYR A 106 3.55 17.73 -28.89
C TYR A 106 2.65 16.93 -27.93
N GLU A 107 1.65 16.23 -28.47
CA GLU A 107 0.72 15.44 -27.67
C GLU A 107 1.44 14.24 -27.01
N ILE A 108 2.32 13.58 -27.74
CA ILE A 108 3.11 12.45 -27.24
C ILE A 108 4.06 12.92 -26.15
N ASP A 109 4.83 13.99 -26.41
CA ASP A 109 5.77 14.57 -25.45
C ASP A 109 5.06 15.04 -24.16
N PHE A 110 3.85 15.58 -24.28
CA PHE A 110 3.04 16.00 -23.13
C PHE A 110 2.68 14.81 -22.24
N TYR A 111 2.14 13.73 -22.80
CA TYR A 111 1.77 12.55 -22.02
C TYR A 111 2.98 11.82 -21.45
N LEU A 112 4.10 11.71 -22.18
CA LEU A 112 5.34 11.14 -21.65
C LEU A 112 5.86 11.94 -20.45
N ASN A 113 5.81 13.27 -20.52
CA ASN A 113 6.15 14.12 -19.39
C ASN A 113 5.18 13.91 -18.21
N GLU A 114 3.88 13.75 -18.47
CA GLU A 114 2.89 13.50 -17.42
C GLU A 114 3.12 12.16 -16.70
N VAL A 115 3.50 11.11 -17.43
CA VAL A 115 3.92 9.83 -16.85
C VAL A 115 5.18 10.01 -16.02
N SER A 116 6.20 10.69 -16.55
CA SER A 116 7.45 10.95 -15.83
C SER A 116 7.20 11.73 -14.54
N LYS A 117 6.38 12.78 -14.56
CA LYS A 117 5.99 13.53 -13.35
C LYS A 117 5.32 12.65 -12.32
N ARG A 118 4.37 11.80 -12.72
CA ARG A 118 3.66 10.89 -11.82
C ARG A 118 4.62 9.89 -11.16
N LEU A 119 5.50 9.27 -11.95
CA LEU A 119 6.49 8.32 -11.44
C LEU A 119 7.49 8.99 -10.51
N ASN A 120 8.00 10.17 -10.89
CA ASN A 120 8.89 10.97 -10.05
C ASN A 120 8.22 11.43 -8.76
N ALA A 121 6.96 11.89 -8.81
CA ALA A 121 6.20 12.28 -7.63
C ALA A 121 6.06 11.10 -6.66
N ARG A 122 5.75 9.90 -7.16
CA ARG A 122 5.70 8.69 -6.33
C ARG A 122 7.06 8.39 -5.69
N LYS A 123 8.15 8.39 -6.47
CA LYS A 123 9.51 8.18 -5.96
C LYS A 123 9.90 9.21 -4.89
N LEU A 124 9.55 10.48 -5.10
CA LEU A 124 9.80 11.55 -4.14
C LEU A 124 8.99 11.36 -2.86
N LEU A 125 7.71 10.98 -2.97
CA LEU A 125 6.86 10.69 -1.81
C LEU A 125 7.38 9.50 -1.00
N THR A 126 7.79 8.41 -1.67
CA THR A 126 8.44 7.27 -1.01
C THR A 126 9.73 7.71 -0.31
N GLY A 127 10.59 8.47 -0.98
CA GLY A 127 11.81 9.01 -0.38
C GLY A 127 11.53 9.88 0.85
N VAL A 128 10.51 10.75 0.81
CA VAL A 128 10.09 11.57 1.95
C VAL A 128 9.61 10.68 3.10
N ARG A 129 8.75 9.69 2.83
CA ARG A 129 8.26 8.75 3.85
C ARG A 129 9.41 7.97 4.49
N ASN A 130 10.36 7.53 3.68
CA ASN A 130 11.54 6.79 4.12
C ASN A 130 12.44 7.64 5.03
N ARG A 131 12.69 8.89 4.65
CA ARG A 131 13.45 9.83 5.49
C ARG A 131 12.73 10.12 6.81
N ARG A 132 11.41 10.37 6.75
CA ARG A 132 10.59 10.54 7.96
C ARG A 132 10.62 9.29 8.83
N TYR A 133 10.61 8.10 8.27
CA TYR A 133 10.70 6.86 9.04
C TYR A 133 12.03 6.72 9.79
N GLU A 134 13.16 7.08 9.17
CA GLU A 134 14.45 7.11 9.87
C GLU A 134 14.51 8.19 10.96
N ALA A 135 13.95 9.38 10.68
CA ALA A 135 13.82 10.42 11.70
C ALA A 135 12.95 9.96 12.88
N LEU A 136 11.85 9.25 12.61
CA LEU A 136 10.98 8.66 13.64
C LEU A 136 11.76 7.69 14.53
N LYS A 137 12.53 6.76 13.94
CA LYS A 137 13.39 5.84 14.72
C LYS A 137 14.42 6.58 15.58
N GLN A 138 14.96 7.70 15.08
CA GLN A 138 15.88 8.52 15.85
C GLN A 138 15.17 9.17 17.05
N LEU A 139 14.02 9.79 16.83
CA LEU A 139 13.22 10.45 17.86
C LEU A 139 12.73 9.47 18.94
N GLU A 140 12.39 8.23 18.54
CA GLU A 140 12.03 7.16 19.48
C GLU A 140 13.22 6.74 20.35
N ARG A 141 14.43 6.69 19.77
CA ARG A 141 15.66 6.40 20.53
C ARG A 141 16.05 7.53 21.48
N GLU A 142 15.80 8.78 21.10
CA GLU A 142 16.02 9.95 21.96
C GLU A 142 14.99 10.03 23.09
N GLY A 143 13.76 9.55 22.84
CA GLY A 143 12.73 9.32 23.85
C GLY A 143 11.99 10.57 24.34
N THR A 144 12.31 11.76 23.83
CA THR A 144 11.70 13.03 24.28
C THR A 144 10.44 13.39 23.50
N TYR A 145 10.36 13.00 22.23
CA TYR A 145 9.29 13.44 21.33
C TYR A 145 8.02 12.60 21.47
N PHE A 146 8.17 11.27 21.53
CA PHE A 146 7.08 10.31 21.71
C PHE A 146 6.86 9.94 23.19
N GLU A 147 7.22 10.82 24.11
CA GLU A 147 6.86 10.68 25.53
C GLU A 147 5.37 11.05 25.72
N ASP A 148 4.66 10.34 26.60
CA ASP A 148 3.23 10.54 26.85
C ASP A 148 2.85 12.01 27.06
N LYS A 149 3.68 12.75 27.81
CA LYS A 149 3.47 14.17 28.06
C LYS A 149 3.62 15.02 26.80
N ALA A 150 4.66 14.78 26.00
CA ALA A 150 4.88 15.51 24.75
C ALA A 150 3.82 15.19 23.68
N MET A 151 3.28 13.97 23.70
CA MET A 151 2.17 13.59 22.83
C MET A 151 0.85 14.22 23.30
N LYS A 152 0.59 14.23 24.61
CA LYS A 152 -0.57 14.88 25.21
C LYS A 152 -0.61 16.39 24.94
N ASP A 153 0.54 17.07 25.03
CA ASP A 153 0.60 18.50 24.77
C ASP A 153 0.23 18.84 23.31
N ARG A 154 0.52 17.92 22.36
CA ARG A 154 0.20 18.06 20.92
C ARG A 154 -1.22 17.64 20.56
N ASP A 155 -1.70 16.55 21.16
CA ASP A 155 -3.06 16.05 20.95
C ASP A 155 -3.68 15.59 22.28
N PRO A 156 -4.28 16.52 23.03
CA PRO A 156 -4.82 16.22 24.34
C PRO A 156 -6.13 15.43 24.27
N LEU A 157 -6.97 15.61 23.23
CA LEU A 157 -8.20 14.83 23.07
C LEU A 157 -7.89 13.36 22.83
N MET A 158 -7.06 13.06 21.82
CA MET A 158 -6.66 11.70 21.50
C MET A 158 -5.94 11.02 22.69
N PHE A 159 -5.13 11.78 23.42
CA PHE A 159 -4.50 11.26 24.63
C PHE A 159 -5.53 10.85 25.68
N GLU A 160 -6.57 11.65 25.94
CA GLU A 160 -7.59 11.30 26.93
C GLU A 160 -8.33 10.02 26.53
N GLU A 161 -8.68 9.86 25.25
CA GLU A 161 -9.40 8.68 24.75
C GLU A 161 -8.62 7.37 24.88
N TYR A 162 -7.37 7.35 24.42
CA TYR A 162 -6.59 6.12 24.38
C TYR A 162 -5.80 5.86 25.66
N VAL A 163 -5.40 6.89 26.39
CA VAL A 163 -4.55 6.74 27.57
C VAL A 163 -5.27 7.23 28.82
N GLY A 164 -5.77 8.47 28.81
CA GLY A 164 -6.29 9.18 29.97
C GLY A 164 -7.45 8.49 30.68
N GLN A 165 -8.36 7.83 29.95
CA GLN A 165 -9.49 7.06 30.49
C GLN A 165 -9.06 5.87 31.36
N TYR A 166 -7.87 5.31 31.08
CA TYR A 166 -7.36 4.14 31.78
C TYR A 166 -6.31 4.49 32.85
N MET A 167 -5.92 5.76 32.97
CA MET A 167 -4.99 6.22 33.99
C MET A 167 -5.68 6.33 35.35
N THR A 168 -4.96 5.97 36.40
CA THR A 168 -5.35 6.29 37.77
C THR A 168 -5.12 7.77 38.07
N ASP A 169 -5.81 8.31 39.09
CA ASP A 169 -5.60 9.69 39.55
C ASP A 169 -4.15 9.97 39.97
N GLU A 170 -3.42 8.95 40.43
CA GLU A 170 -2.01 9.07 40.82
C GLU A 170 -1.10 9.20 39.58
N GLU A 171 -1.31 8.37 38.56
CA GLU A 171 -0.58 8.43 37.29
C GLU A 171 -0.87 9.75 36.56
N ARG A 172 -2.13 10.20 36.57
CA ARG A 172 -2.57 11.48 35.99
C ARG A 172 -1.87 12.67 36.65
N LYS A 173 -1.68 12.63 37.98
CA LYS A 173 -0.89 13.63 38.70
C LYS A 173 0.59 13.55 38.37
N GLY A 174 1.11 12.35 38.09
CA GLY A 174 2.50 12.13 37.67
C GLY A 174 2.87 12.81 36.34
N LEU A 175 1.89 12.98 35.44
CA LEU A 175 2.09 13.68 34.16
C LEU A 175 2.16 15.21 34.28
N LEU A 176 1.62 15.78 35.36
CA LEU A 176 1.74 17.22 35.61
C LEU A 176 3.21 17.58 35.76
N LYS A 177 3.61 18.75 35.23
CA LYS A 177 5.00 19.22 35.37
C LYS A 177 5.31 19.26 36.87
N PRO A 178 6.30 18.49 37.38
CA PRO A 178 6.61 18.52 38.80
C PRO A 178 7.02 19.95 39.13
N ILE A 179 6.25 20.62 39.99
CA ILE A 179 6.63 21.94 40.48
C ILE A 179 7.90 21.72 41.28
N ASP A 180 9.03 22.17 40.73
CA ASP A 180 10.30 22.13 41.42
C ASP A 180 10.16 22.98 42.69
N GLN A 181 10.11 22.31 43.84
CA GLN A 181 9.99 22.96 45.14
C GLN A 181 11.20 23.84 45.46
N SER A 182 12.30 23.70 44.71
CA SER A 182 13.48 24.57 44.80
C SER A 182 13.37 25.83 43.95
N ASP A 183 12.52 25.84 42.92
CA ASP A 183 12.35 26.95 41.98
C ASP A 183 10.89 27.42 41.88
N LEU A 184 10.37 27.90 43.01
CA LEU A 184 9.03 28.47 43.18
C LEU A 184 8.89 29.89 42.61
N ARG A 185 9.69 30.26 41.61
CA ARG A 185 9.54 31.56 40.95
C ARG A 185 8.15 31.65 40.33
N PHE A 186 7.42 32.73 40.64
CA PHE A 186 6.07 32.96 40.13
C PHE A 186 5.99 32.87 38.59
N SER A 187 7.06 33.25 37.88
CA SER A 187 7.15 33.11 36.43
C SER A 187 6.99 31.67 35.95
N ASN A 188 7.62 30.71 36.63
CA ASN A 188 7.56 29.30 36.24
C ASN A 188 6.16 28.75 36.51
N ILE A 189 5.59 29.05 37.69
CA ILE A 189 4.24 28.63 38.07
C ILE A 189 3.20 29.21 37.10
N LEU A 190 3.37 30.47 36.71
CA LEU A 190 2.49 31.13 35.74
C LEU A 190 2.63 30.48 34.37
N MET A 191 3.85 30.20 33.91
CA MET A 191 4.07 29.52 32.63
C MET A 191 3.44 28.13 32.62
N THR A 192 3.64 27.32 33.67
CA THR A 192 3.02 25.99 33.77
C THR A 192 1.49 26.09 33.77
N PHE A 193 0.92 27.09 34.45
CA PHE A 193 -0.52 27.31 34.43
C PHE A 193 -1.02 27.72 33.05
N MET A 194 -0.28 28.56 32.32
CA MET A 194 -0.62 28.96 30.96
C MET A 194 -0.60 27.77 30.01
N ASP A 195 0.46 26.95 30.05
CA ASP A 195 0.56 25.71 29.26
C ASP A 195 -0.61 24.75 29.57
N GLU A 196 -0.97 24.61 30.85
CA GLU A 196 -2.12 23.78 31.28
C GLU A 196 -3.48 24.35 30.85
N GLN A 197 -3.60 25.67 30.68
CA GLN A 197 -4.82 26.28 30.14
C GLN A 197 -4.89 26.06 28.63
N GLU A 198 -3.79 26.28 27.91
CA GLU A 198 -3.72 26.09 26.46
C GLU A 198 -4.05 24.65 26.06
N THR A 199 -3.51 23.66 26.75
CA THR A 199 -3.82 22.24 26.51
C THR A 199 -5.29 21.91 26.78
N LYS A 200 -5.93 22.52 27.79
CA LYS A 200 -7.36 22.35 28.06
C LYS A 200 -8.24 23.02 27.02
N GLU A 201 -7.88 24.21 26.58
CA GLU A 201 -8.57 24.93 25.51
C GLU A 201 -8.46 24.18 24.18
N LEU A 202 -7.29 23.60 23.89
CA LEU A 202 -7.09 22.73 22.74
C LEU A 202 -7.98 21.48 22.82
N HIS A 203 -7.96 20.77 23.94
CA HIS A 203 -8.82 19.60 24.16
C HIS A 203 -10.30 19.95 23.96
N GLN A 204 -10.77 21.05 24.56
CA GLN A 204 -12.16 21.46 24.46
C GLN A 204 -12.56 21.76 23.01
N ARG A 205 -11.71 22.47 22.27
CA ARG A 205 -11.93 22.78 20.86
C ARG A 205 -11.95 21.53 19.99
N GLN A 206 -10.99 20.63 20.14
CA GLN A 206 -10.96 19.38 19.39
C GLN A 206 -12.24 18.57 19.64
N LYS A 207 -12.72 18.55 20.90
CA LYS A 207 -13.95 17.86 21.26
C LYS A 207 -15.18 18.49 20.61
N GLU A 208 -15.28 19.82 20.64
CA GLU A 208 -16.36 20.55 19.97
C GLU A 208 -16.36 20.28 18.45
N GLU A 209 -15.19 20.26 17.82
CA GLU A 209 -15.05 19.93 16.38
C GLU A 209 -15.49 18.49 16.06
N GLU A 210 -15.21 17.52 16.93
CA GLU A 210 -15.68 16.13 16.76
C GLU A 210 -17.19 15.99 17.00
N ASP A 211 -17.72 16.65 18.04
CA ASP A 211 -19.15 16.67 18.34
C ASP A 211 -19.94 17.32 17.19
N ASP A 212 -19.46 18.45 16.63
CA ASP A 212 -20.06 19.14 15.48
C ASP A 212 -20.09 18.23 14.22
N MET A 213 -19.02 17.49 13.94
CA MET A 213 -18.98 16.55 12.81
C MET A 213 -19.97 15.39 12.97
N MET A 214 -20.13 14.86 14.20
CA MET A 214 -21.11 13.81 14.46
C MET A 214 -22.55 14.31 14.29
N GLU A 215 -22.84 15.54 14.73
CA GLU A 215 -24.16 16.15 14.52
C GLU A 215 -24.48 16.32 13.02
N GLU A 216 -23.51 16.72 12.19
CA GLU A 216 -23.69 16.82 10.73
C GLU A 216 -23.93 15.45 10.06
N GLU A 217 -23.22 14.39 10.47
CA GLU A 217 -23.43 13.02 9.93
C GLU A 217 -24.80 12.46 10.33
N GLU A 218 -25.27 12.71 11.56
CA GLU A 218 -26.60 12.30 12.01
C GLU A 218 -27.74 13.02 11.26
N GLU A 219 -27.57 14.31 10.91
CA GLU A 219 -28.54 15.05 10.09
C GLU A 219 -28.61 14.55 8.63
N GLU A 220 -27.51 14.04 8.05
CA GLU A 220 -27.52 13.45 6.69
C GLU A 220 -28.22 12.08 6.62
N ASP A 221 -28.15 11.28 7.69
CA ASP A 221 -28.84 9.97 7.78
C ASP A 221 -30.36 10.08 8.06
N GLU A 222 -30.84 11.22 8.60
CA GLU A 222 -32.28 11.45 8.87
C GLU A 222 -33.09 11.87 7.62
N GLU A 223 -32.46 12.18 6.48
CA GLU A 223 -33.14 12.62 5.24
C GLU A 223 -33.44 11.45 4.25
N GLU A 224 -33.18 10.19 4.62
CA GLU A 224 -33.42 9.00 3.76
C GLU A 224 -34.58 8.07 4.18
N ASP A 225 -35.50 8.48 5.07
CA ASP A 225 -36.68 7.66 5.45
C ASP A 225 -38.04 8.38 5.35
N GLU A 226 -38.30 9.04 4.20
CA GLU A 226 -39.68 9.32 3.75
C GLU A 226 -40.07 8.39 2.59
N SER A 227 -40.49 7.16 2.92
CA SER A 227 -41.40 6.40 2.06
C SER A 227 -42.67 6.00 2.81
N GLU A 228 -43.77 6.66 2.44
CA GLU A 228 -45.13 6.36 2.86
C GLU A 228 -45.54 4.95 2.42
N ASP A 229 -46.01 4.12 3.35
CA ASP A 229 -47.03 3.11 3.05
C ASP A 229 -48.04 3.00 4.21
N ASP A 230 -49.24 3.48 3.90
CA ASP A 230 -50.51 3.39 4.63
C ASP A 230 -51.16 2.02 4.40
N ASP A 231 -51.44 1.24 5.46
CA ASP A 231 -52.70 0.49 5.56
C ASP A 231 -53.05 0.12 7.02
N GLY A 232 -54.34 0.25 7.34
CA GLY A 232 -54.86 0.37 8.70
C GLY A 232 -54.99 -0.92 9.53
N GLY A 233 -55.02 -0.76 10.85
CA GLY A 233 -55.31 -1.86 11.78
C GLY A 233 -55.43 -1.41 13.23
N GLY A 234 -56.65 -1.22 13.73
CA GLY A 234 -56.92 -0.57 15.02
C GLY A 234 -56.55 -1.33 16.30
N THR A 235 -56.64 -0.56 17.39
CA THR A 235 -57.00 -0.90 18.79
C THR A 235 -55.92 -1.21 19.85
N SER A 236 -55.68 -0.16 20.67
CA SER A 236 -55.69 -0.14 22.14
C SER A 236 -54.55 -0.76 22.98
N SER A 237 -53.84 0.17 23.63
CA SER A 237 -53.41 0.15 25.04
C SER A 237 -52.45 -0.95 25.50
N SER A 238 -51.16 -0.59 25.62
CA SER A 238 -50.45 -0.52 26.91
C SER A 238 -48.95 -0.32 26.68
N ASP A 239 -48.35 0.53 27.51
CA ASP A 239 -46.96 0.48 27.95
C ASP A 239 -45.87 0.22 26.89
N ARG A 240 -45.29 1.31 26.38
CA ARG A 240 -43.90 1.29 25.95
C ARG A 240 -43.23 2.63 26.30
N ARG A 241 -43.17 2.88 27.61
CA ARG A 241 -42.15 3.76 28.19
C ARG A 241 -40.79 3.08 28.03
N GLN A 242 -39.77 3.90 27.77
CA GLN A 242 -38.33 3.60 27.86
C GLN A 242 -37.77 2.60 26.85
N THR A 243 -37.34 3.13 25.70
CA THR A 243 -36.21 2.61 24.93
C THR A 243 -35.23 3.76 24.69
N SER A 244 -34.58 4.25 25.74
CA SER A 244 -33.37 5.11 25.62
C SER A 244 -32.51 5.20 26.89
N GLU A 245 -32.77 4.40 27.94
CA GLU A 245 -31.91 4.33 29.14
C GLU A 245 -31.07 3.05 29.15
N LEU A 246 -30.19 2.92 28.16
CA LEU A 246 -29.07 1.98 28.21
C LEU A 246 -27.73 2.69 28.05
N THR A 247 -27.61 3.94 28.51
CA THR A 247 -26.37 4.41 29.14
C THR A 247 -26.28 3.75 30.51
N LYS A 248 -26.07 2.43 30.52
CA LYS A 248 -25.57 1.77 31.72
C LYS A 248 -24.23 2.43 32.00
N GLU A 249 -24.21 3.25 33.04
CA GLU A 249 -23.05 3.48 33.90
C GLU A 249 -22.45 2.10 34.20
N ARG A 250 -21.59 1.65 33.30
CA ARG A 250 -20.77 0.47 33.49
C ARG A 250 -19.74 0.97 34.49
N GLU A 251 -19.96 0.64 35.76
CA GLU A 251 -18.94 0.81 36.80
C GLU A 251 -17.59 0.46 36.19
N PRO A 252 -16.62 1.40 36.16
CA PRO A 252 -15.39 1.20 35.45
C PRO A 252 -14.67 0.04 36.14
N THR A 253 -14.77 -1.14 35.55
CA THR A 253 -13.84 -2.21 35.87
C THR A 253 -12.46 -1.64 35.56
N PRO A 254 -11.55 -1.57 36.54
CA PRO A 254 -10.23 -1.02 36.30
C PRO A 254 -9.63 -1.81 35.14
N ALA A 255 -9.31 -1.12 34.04
CA ALA A 255 -8.71 -1.74 32.88
C ALA A 255 -7.48 -2.52 33.32
N THR A 256 -7.37 -3.74 32.81
CA THR A 256 -6.22 -4.59 33.07
C THR A 256 -4.96 -3.91 32.55
N GLU A 257 -3.82 -4.21 33.16
CA GLU A 257 -2.54 -3.63 32.72
C GLU A 257 -2.24 -3.94 31.24
N GLU A 258 -2.71 -5.11 30.76
CA GLU A 258 -2.64 -5.50 29.36
C GLU A 258 -3.49 -4.60 28.45
N GLU A 259 -4.73 -4.30 28.83
CA GLU A 259 -5.59 -3.36 28.08
C GLU A 259 -4.98 -1.97 28.04
N LYS A 260 -4.44 -1.47 29.16
CA LYS A 260 -3.73 -0.18 29.19
C LYS A 260 -2.55 -0.14 28.23
N ALA A 261 -1.76 -1.21 28.20
CA ALA A 261 -0.61 -1.32 27.31
C ALA A 261 -1.03 -1.33 25.83
N MET A 262 -2.10 -2.06 25.49
CA MET A 262 -2.64 -2.09 24.13
C MET A 262 -3.13 -0.72 23.68
N MET A 263 -3.93 -0.04 24.52
CA MET A 263 -4.48 1.27 24.16
C MET A 263 -3.38 2.34 24.04
N ARG A 264 -2.34 2.28 24.89
CA ARG A 264 -1.15 3.12 24.76
C ARG A 264 -0.36 2.84 23.48
N GLN A 265 -0.28 1.57 23.07
CA GLN A 265 0.37 1.19 21.82
C GLN A 265 -0.40 1.72 20.60
N GLU A 266 -1.73 1.68 20.63
CA GLU A 266 -2.56 2.27 19.58
C GLU A 266 -2.38 3.80 19.51
N PHE A 267 -2.36 4.48 20.65
CA PHE A 267 -2.05 5.90 20.71
C PHE A 267 -0.70 6.23 20.05
N LEU A 268 0.34 5.49 20.43
CA LEU A 268 1.68 5.63 19.83
C LEU A 268 1.65 5.38 18.32
N ARG A 269 0.94 4.34 17.86
CA ARG A 269 0.80 4.03 16.43
C ARG A 269 0.15 5.19 15.68
N HIS A 270 -0.91 5.78 16.22
CA HIS A 270 -1.55 6.94 15.62
C HIS A 270 -0.62 8.15 15.54
N MET A 271 0.12 8.44 16.61
CA MET A 271 1.12 9.52 16.62
C MET A 271 2.26 9.27 15.61
N HIS A 272 2.70 8.01 15.45
CA HIS A 272 3.66 7.62 14.42
C HIS A 272 3.11 7.85 13.02
N LEU A 273 1.87 7.46 12.75
CA LEU A 273 1.24 7.64 11.44
C LEU A 273 1.07 9.12 11.07
N ARG A 274 0.63 9.95 12.02
CA ARG A 274 0.55 11.42 11.83
C ARG A 274 1.91 12.03 11.55
N PHE A 275 2.93 11.56 12.24
CA PHE A 275 4.30 12.01 12.00
C PHE A 275 4.76 11.65 10.57
N LEU A 276 4.56 10.40 10.14
CA LEU A 276 4.95 9.93 8.81
C LEU A 276 4.15 10.62 7.69
N SER A 277 2.86 10.88 7.92
CA SER A 277 1.98 11.56 6.96
C SER A 277 2.32 13.05 6.81
N GLY A 278 2.99 13.66 7.80
CA GLY A 278 3.34 15.08 7.77
C GLY A 278 2.27 15.99 8.36
N GLN A 279 1.41 15.44 9.22
CA GLN A 279 0.28 16.15 9.81
C GLN A 279 0.62 16.79 11.16
N GLU A 280 1.84 16.63 11.66
CA GLU A 280 2.25 17.27 12.90
C GLU A 280 2.59 18.74 12.68
N GLN A 281 1.79 19.64 13.27
CA GLN A 281 1.94 21.08 13.04
C GLN A 281 3.17 21.66 13.73
N ASP A 282 3.55 21.11 14.87
CA ASP A 282 4.64 21.61 15.71
C ASP A 282 6.03 21.10 15.27
N PHE A 283 6.09 20.23 14.25
CA PHE A 283 7.33 19.65 13.75
C PHE A 283 7.78 20.30 12.44
N ASP A 284 9.02 20.78 12.40
CA ASP A 284 9.60 21.34 11.17
C ASP A 284 10.13 20.24 10.24
N TYR A 285 9.24 19.72 9.39
CA TYR A 285 9.57 18.69 8.39
C TYR A 285 10.62 19.13 7.37
N SER A 286 10.90 20.42 7.20
CA SER A 286 11.94 20.87 6.27
C SER A 286 13.33 20.37 6.66
N THR A 287 13.53 20.09 7.96
CA THR A 287 14.78 19.53 8.51
C THR A 287 15.00 18.06 8.16
N VAL A 288 13.94 17.33 7.83
CA VAL A 288 13.96 15.89 7.55
C VAL A 288 13.74 15.61 6.06
N ASP A 289 12.72 16.22 5.46
CA ASP A 289 12.26 15.91 4.11
C ASP A 289 13.31 16.17 3.03
N GLY A 290 14.24 17.09 3.26
CA GLY A 290 15.35 17.43 2.36
C GLY A 290 16.72 16.92 2.84
N ASN A 291 16.79 16.19 3.94
CA ASN A 291 18.07 15.78 4.54
C ASN A 291 18.49 14.37 4.09
N ALA A 292 19.58 14.31 3.32
CA ALA A 292 20.15 13.07 2.80
C ALA A 292 20.73 12.15 3.88
N GLU A 293 20.97 12.63 5.11
CA GLU A 293 21.42 11.79 6.22
C GLU A 293 20.37 10.75 6.63
N TYR A 294 19.10 11.02 6.35
CA TYR A 294 17.98 10.10 6.59
C TYR A 294 17.71 9.15 5.41
N ASP A 295 18.46 9.23 4.31
CA ASP A 295 18.33 8.28 3.20
C ASP A 295 19.00 6.94 3.56
N SER A 296 18.23 6.06 4.20
CA SER A 296 18.67 4.73 4.63
C SER A 296 18.81 3.77 3.45
N LEU A 297 20.04 3.30 3.20
CA LEU A 297 20.32 2.28 2.19
C LEU A 297 19.60 0.97 2.49
N THR A 298 19.50 0.58 3.76
CA THR A 298 18.81 -0.66 4.16
C THR A 298 17.33 -0.61 3.84
N LEU A 299 16.69 0.55 4.09
CA LEU A 299 15.27 0.72 3.78
C LEU A 299 15.04 0.71 2.27
N ARG A 300 15.90 1.38 1.51
CA ARG A 300 15.84 1.35 0.06
C ARG A 300 15.99 -0.08 -0.50
N THR A 301 16.91 -0.88 0.03
CA THR A 301 17.06 -2.28 -0.38
C THR A 301 15.82 -3.09 -0.04
N GLN A 302 15.21 -2.88 1.12
CA GLN A 302 13.95 -3.54 1.49
C GLN A 302 12.81 -3.16 0.54
N ASP A 303 12.65 -1.88 0.21
CA ASP A 303 11.64 -1.43 -0.75
C ASP A 303 11.86 -2.03 -2.15
N GLU A 304 13.12 -2.13 -2.58
CA GLU A 304 13.49 -2.78 -3.86
C GLU A 304 13.21 -4.29 -3.83
N GLU A 305 13.46 -4.96 -2.70
CA GLU A 305 13.15 -6.38 -2.50
C GLU A 305 11.62 -6.61 -2.45
N GLU A 306 10.87 -5.81 -1.70
CA GLU A 306 9.40 -5.89 -1.62
C GLU A 306 8.77 -5.67 -3.00
N HIS A 307 9.23 -4.67 -3.76
CA HIS A 307 8.78 -4.45 -5.13
C HIS A 307 9.05 -5.66 -6.03
N TYR A 308 10.22 -6.31 -5.89
CA TYR A 308 10.55 -7.53 -6.62
C TYR A 308 9.61 -8.68 -6.24
N PHE A 309 9.30 -8.86 -4.95
CA PHE A 309 8.36 -9.89 -4.50
C PHE A 309 6.92 -9.64 -4.94
N ASP A 310 6.45 -8.39 -4.90
CA ASP A 310 5.11 -8.02 -5.39
C ASP A 310 4.97 -8.31 -6.90
N GLU A 311 6.04 -8.06 -7.68
CA GLU A 311 6.07 -8.38 -9.11
C GLU A 311 6.09 -9.89 -9.37
N GLU A 312 6.93 -10.66 -8.66
CA GLU A 312 6.97 -12.13 -8.79
C GLU A 312 5.65 -12.77 -8.34
N GLU A 313 5.04 -12.26 -7.26
CA GLU A 313 3.71 -12.71 -6.82
C GLU A 313 2.66 -12.38 -7.88
N ALA A 314 2.60 -11.15 -8.40
CA ALA A 314 1.67 -10.82 -9.48
C ALA A 314 1.86 -11.71 -10.72
N GLU A 315 3.10 -12.05 -11.08
CA GLU A 315 3.41 -12.97 -12.18
C GLU A 315 2.94 -14.40 -11.90
N MET A 316 3.18 -14.92 -10.69
CA MET A 316 2.78 -16.26 -10.26
C MET A 316 1.26 -16.45 -10.30
N TRP A 317 0.50 -15.50 -9.75
CA TRP A 317 -0.96 -15.55 -9.77
C TRP A 317 -1.50 -15.46 -11.21
N SER A 318 -0.81 -14.72 -12.09
CA SER A 318 -1.16 -14.66 -13.51
C SER A 318 -0.86 -15.95 -14.28
N GLU A 319 0.15 -16.72 -13.87
CA GLU A 319 0.49 -18.02 -14.46
C GLU A 319 -0.48 -19.12 -14.01
N GLU A 320 -0.88 -19.13 -12.73
CA GLU A 320 -1.87 -20.09 -12.22
C GLU A 320 -3.22 -19.97 -12.95
N GLU A 321 -3.72 -18.74 -13.18
CA GLU A 321 -4.95 -18.50 -13.96
C GLU A 321 -4.85 -18.99 -15.43
N ARG A 322 -3.65 -18.92 -16.03
CA ARG A 322 -3.40 -19.45 -17.37
C ARG A 322 -3.44 -20.98 -17.39
N THR A 323 -2.97 -21.65 -16.34
CA THR A 323 -2.97 -23.11 -16.28
C THR A 323 -4.34 -23.70 -15.97
N ASP A 324 -5.19 -23.01 -15.19
CA ASP A 324 -6.56 -23.45 -14.89
C ASP A 324 -7.50 -23.32 -16.10
N THR A 325 -7.27 -22.32 -16.95
CA THR A 325 -8.02 -22.15 -18.21
C THR A 325 -7.65 -23.20 -19.27
N GLU A 326 -6.40 -23.68 -19.30
CA GLU A 326 -5.97 -24.76 -20.20
C GLU A 326 -6.43 -26.15 -19.73
N GLN A 327 -6.50 -26.41 -18.42
CA GLN A 327 -6.97 -27.71 -17.91
C GLN A 327 -8.48 -27.93 -18.07
N ARG A 328 -9.29 -26.86 -18.12
CA ARG A 328 -10.75 -26.95 -18.34
C ARG A 328 -11.14 -27.15 -19.81
N GLY A 329 -10.22 -26.94 -20.75
CA GLY A 329 -10.41 -27.17 -22.19
C GLY A 329 -10.08 -28.58 -22.69
N ALA A 330 -9.50 -29.44 -21.85
CA ALA A 330 -8.97 -30.75 -22.26
C ALA A 330 -9.79 -31.97 -21.76
N SER A 331 -11.08 -31.80 -21.46
CA SER A 331 -11.96 -32.91 -21.07
C SER A 331 -13.29 -32.93 -21.84
N HIS A 332 -13.26 -33.00 -23.17
CA HIS A 332 -14.44 -33.39 -23.94
C HIS A 332 -14.07 -34.05 -25.28
N ASP A 333 -13.49 -35.25 -25.22
CA ASP A 333 -13.56 -36.21 -26.33
C ASP A 333 -13.31 -37.62 -25.79
N PHE A 334 -14.39 -38.33 -25.45
CA PHE A 334 -14.37 -39.79 -25.36
C PHE A 334 -15.55 -40.33 -26.16
N GLU A 335 -15.22 -40.85 -27.35
CA GLU A 335 -16.15 -41.44 -28.32
C GLU A 335 -17.04 -42.52 -27.68
N GLU A 336 -18.36 -42.36 -27.83
CA GLU A 336 -19.31 -43.43 -27.62
C GLU A 336 -19.15 -44.51 -28.70
N CYS A 337 -18.91 -45.76 -28.28
CA CYS A 337 -19.01 -46.94 -29.16
C CYS A 337 -20.29 -47.74 -28.84
N PRO A 338 -21.03 -48.21 -29.87
CA PRO A 338 -22.40 -48.66 -29.71
C PRO A 338 -22.55 -50.13 -29.26
N THR A 339 -23.76 -50.41 -28.78
CA THR A 339 -24.25 -51.62 -28.14
C THR A 339 -24.37 -52.84 -29.08
N ASN A 340 -24.13 -54.05 -28.56
CA ASN A 340 -24.94 -55.24 -28.89
C ASN A 340 -24.73 -56.46 -27.95
N ALA A 341 -25.85 -56.85 -27.33
CA ALA A 341 -26.39 -58.16 -26.97
C ALA A 341 -25.52 -59.41 -26.64
N GLU A 342 -25.83 -59.96 -25.45
CA GLU A 342 -26.02 -61.38 -25.06
C GLU A 342 -24.86 -62.40 -25.08
N HIS A 343 -24.38 -62.80 -23.88
CA HIS A 343 -24.58 -64.15 -23.28
C HIS A 343 -23.77 -64.30 -21.96
N ARG A 344 -24.45 -64.85 -20.93
CA ARG A 344 -23.94 -65.34 -19.62
C ARG A 344 -22.99 -66.57 -19.80
N PRO A 345 -22.34 -67.18 -18.76
CA PRO A 345 -22.28 -66.86 -17.31
C PRO A 345 -20.94 -67.19 -16.53
N HIS A 346 -20.98 -66.93 -15.21
CA HIS A 346 -20.44 -67.72 -14.06
C HIS A 346 -19.07 -67.41 -13.39
N ASP A 347 -19.17 -67.34 -12.03
CA ASP A 347 -18.23 -67.67 -10.93
C ASP A 347 -17.18 -66.66 -10.38
N ALA A 348 -17.54 -65.99 -9.27
CA ALA A 348 -17.00 -66.00 -7.87
C ALA A 348 -15.46 -66.10 -7.58
N PRO A 349 -14.98 -65.86 -6.31
CA PRO A 349 -15.30 -64.81 -5.32
C PRO A 349 -14.06 -64.27 -4.51
N GLY A 350 -14.30 -63.26 -3.64
CA GLY A 350 -13.53 -62.99 -2.39
C GLY A 350 -12.35 -62.01 -2.52
N THR A 351 -11.99 -61.15 -1.56
CA THR A 351 -12.12 -61.19 -0.09
C THR A 351 -11.83 -59.81 0.55
N SER A 352 -12.51 -59.56 1.68
CA SER A 352 -12.12 -58.80 2.91
C SER A 352 -11.16 -57.60 2.85
N CYS A 353 -11.58 -56.40 3.29
CA CYS A 353 -11.59 -55.91 4.69
C CYS A 353 -10.20 -55.46 5.21
N GLU A 354 -10.03 -54.17 5.54
CA GLU A 354 -9.84 -53.70 6.92
C GLU A 354 -9.66 -52.16 6.97
N LYS A 355 -10.41 -51.54 7.89
CA LYS A 355 -10.18 -50.19 8.41
C LYS A 355 -9.06 -50.23 9.44
N LYS A 356 -8.27 -49.17 9.59
CA LYS A 356 -7.66 -48.80 10.88
C LYS A 356 -7.32 -47.32 10.98
N SER A 357 -7.78 -46.76 12.09
CA SER A 357 -7.62 -45.42 12.64
C SER A 357 -6.44 -45.36 13.63
N SER A 358 -5.76 -44.22 13.74
CA SER A 358 -5.08 -43.71 14.96
C SER A 358 -4.50 -42.32 14.64
N ALA A 359 -4.94 -41.20 15.19
CA ALA A 359 -4.80 -40.70 16.58
C ALA A 359 -3.33 -40.45 17.00
N GLN A 360 -3.04 -39.19 17.35
CA GLN A 360 -1.76 -38.59 17.76
C GLN A 360 -1.18 -39.15 19.09
N PRO A 361 0.03 -38.71 19.52
CA PRO A 361 0.05 -37.62 20.52
C PRO A 361 1.24 -36.63 20.47
N LYS A 362 1.07 -35.55 21.24
CA LYS A 362 2.01 -34.47 21.62
C LYS A 362 3.13 -34.96 22.55
N GLU A 363 4.25 -34.24 22.60
CA GLU A 363 5.02 -34.06 23.85
C GLU A 363 5.89 -32.79 23.83
N THR A 364 5.98 -32.18 25.00
CA THR A 364 6.63 -30.93 25.44
C THR A 364 7.91 -31.24 26.22
N SER A 365 8.87 -30.31 26.32
CA SER A 365 9.38 -29.77 27.61
C SER A 365 10.72 -29.02 27.52
N ASP A 366 10.82 -28.04 28.42
CA ASP A 366 11.84 -27.03 28.69
C ASP A 366 13.20 -27.53 29.22
N ILE A 367 14.18 -26.62 29.38
CA ILE A 367 14.74 -26.21 30.70
C ILE A 367 16.08 -25.40 30.59
N ASN A 368 16.13 -24.29 31.37
CA ASN A 368 17.24 -23.61 32.11
C ASN A 368 18.09 -22.43 31.57
N THR A 369 17.74 -21.23 32.06
CA THR A 369 18.40 -20.40 33.11
C THR A 369 19.93 -20.39 33.27
N SER A 370 20.53 -19.18 33.27
CA SER A 370 21.66 -18.81 34.16
C SER A 370 21.72 -17.29 34.39
N ILE A 371 21.88 -16.94 35.67
CA ILE A 371 22.02 -15.62 36.28
C ILE A 371 23.49 -15.46 36.69
N GLU A 372 24.10 -14.30 36.45
CA GLU A 372 25.24 -13.84 37.28
C GLU A 372 25.09 -12.36 37.63
N GLN A 373 25.05 -12.10 38.93
CA GLN A 373 25.24 -10.81 39.59
C GLN A 373 26.73 -10.60 39.85
N THR A 374 27.21 -9.35 39.76
CA THR A 374 28.42 -8.94 40.49
C THR A 374 28.17 -7.62 41.24
N HIS A 375 28.49 -7.65 42.53
CA HIS A 375 28.52 -6.53 43.47
C HIS A 375 29.73 -5.61 43.22
N GLY A 376 29.61 -4.32 43.57
CA GLY A 376 30.64 -3.30 43.36
C GLY A 376 31.70 -3.14 44.46
N MET A 377 32.48 -2.05 44.38
CA MET A 377 33.10 -1.33 45.51
C MET A 377 33.70 0.02 45.06
N PRO A 378 33.95 0.97 46.00
CA PRO A 378 34.09 2.41 45.73
C PRO A 378 35.53 2.95 45.82
N SER A 379 35.75 4.18 45.33
CA SER A 379 36.62 5.22 45.90
C SER A 379 36.32 6.57 45.28
#